data_AF-A0A1I3T003-F1
#
_entry.id   AF-A0A1I3T003-F1
#
_cell.length_a   1.000
_cell.length_b   1.000
_cell.length_c   1.000
_cell.angle_alpha   90.00
_cell.angle_beta   90.00
_cell.angle_gamma   90.00
#
_symmetry.space_group_name_H-M   'P 1'
#
loop_
_entity.id
_entity.type
_entity.pdbx_description
1 polymer ?
#
loop_
_entity_poly.entity_id
_entity_poly.type
_entity_poly.pdbx_seq_one_letter_code
_entity_poly.pdbx_strand_id
1 'polypeptide(L)'
;MSEVNPGRRKGKGRRAAAGGQGSSISLSEPQLARPDTAPAPTRKVIVRSDLGTKKLATAEEASASSAATDHLQIWQAPPSKEALAGLLERLDKLLQFDLPAQQRTVSQTRQMKPEDAEYVLDRVITRLQTQADEIEACVTALREPRRRGLLTPSQVPEVHDKLVRLNGMLSELQGQANSLKARKVAITSDCMKTYSFPSQKYLEQLRAAGELESVGPPHALKGEPGQLFEIKLQPKALRSGAIPRPMWVHIHTERPVHAWQLTMLGDRVFAACHVKSDEQRGYNQHWQNARAAEGHDKVVIHRGKLTPGFCRSLLSNAAGQPWQPHPEHVSSQIAHLRM
;
A
#
# COMPACT_ATOMS: atom_id res chain seq x y z
N MET A 1 52.73 55.91 12.61
CA MET A 1 52.10 55.40 13.85
C MET A 1 51.06 54.37 13.46
N SER A 2 51.13 53.18 14.07
CA SER A 2 50.09 52.14 14.13
C SER A 2 49.46 51.62 12.82
N GLU A 3 50.04 50.54 12.29
CA GLU A 3 49.35 49.60 11.38
C GLU A 3 48.29 48.78 12.14
N VAL A 4 47.26 48.28 11.44
CA VAL A 4 46.40 47.18 11.92
C VAL A 4 46.21 46.15 10.81
N ASN A 5 46.24 44.88 11.22
CA ASN A 5 46.55 43.69 10.42
C ASN A 5 45.28 42.84 10.11
N PRO A 6 45.12 42.25 8.90
CA PRO A 6 43.93 41.44 8.56
C PRO A 6 44.08 39.92 8.82
N GLY A 7 43.20 39.37 9.67
CA GLY A 7 42.60 38.02 9.60
C GLY A 7 43.46 36.75 9.81
N ARG A 8 42.91 35.73 10.51
CA ARG A 8 43.10 34.29 10.16
C ARG A 8 42.11 33.33 10.85
N ARG A 9 41.75 32.28 10.09
CA ARG A 9 40.97 31.07 10.41
C ARG A 9 41.41 30.31 11.68
N LYS A 10 40.47 29.61 12.33
CA LYS A 10 40.72 28.46 13.20
C LYS A 10 39.98 27.23 12.67
N GLY A 11 40.68 26.11 12.50
CA GLY A 11 40.09 24.82 12.13
C GLY A 11 40.52 23.72 13.11
N LYS A 12 39.84 22.57 13.09
CA LYS A 12 40.32 21.33 13.72
C LYS A 12 39.64 20.11 13.10
N GLY A 13 40.39 19.02 12.90
CA GLY A 13 39.87 17.73 12.42
C GLY A 13 40.93 16.62 12.50
N ARG A 14 40.50 15.35 12.46
CA ARG A 14 41.27 14.08 12.65
C ARG A 14 41.80 13.85 14.09
N ARG A 15 42.12 12.65 14.61
CA ARG A 15 41.93 11.17 14.35
C ARG A 15 42.45 10.42 15.63
N ALA A 16 42.26 9.11 15.91
CA ALA A 16 41.20 8.12 15.66
C ALA A 16 41.56 6.71 16.25
N ALA A 17 40.54 5.90 16.56
CA ALA A 17 40.54 4.42 16.69
C ALA A 17 41.15 3.68 17.92
N ALA A 18 40.66 2.43 18.09
CA ALA A 18 40.94 1.35 19.06
C ALA A 18 40.18 1.42 20.40
N GLY A 19 39.65 0.32 20.96
CA GLY A 19 39.52 -1.08 20.51
C GLY A 19 38.91 -1.95 21.64
N GLY A 20 38.42 -3.17 21.37
CA GLY A 20 37.98 -4.09 22.44
C GLY A 20 36.75 -4.95 22.10
N GLN A 21 36.97 -6.25 21.93
CA GLN A 21 35.92 -7.28 21.98
C GLN A 21 35.59 -7.63 23.44
N GLY A 22 34.37 -8.09 23.71
CA GLY A 22 34.00 -8.60 25.04
C GLY A 22 32.51 -8.86 25.19
N SER A 23 32.04 -10.02 24.74
CA SER A 23 30.72 -10.54 25.12
C SER A 23 30.83 -11.29 26.45
N SER A 24 29.97 -10.97 27.42
CA SER A 24 29.44 -11.98 28.36
C SER A 24 28.21 -11.47 29.11
N ILE A 25 27.35 -12.42 29.45
CA ILE A 25 26.04 -12.26 30.08
C ILE A 25 26.16 -12.67 31.55
N SER A 26 25.45 -12.00 32.45
CA SER A 26 25.01 -12.60 33.71
C SER A 26 23.70 -11.95 34.21
N LEU A 27 22.78 -12.81 34.67
CA LEU A 27 21.46 -12.46 35.20
C LEU A 27 21.49 -12.32 36.73
N SER A 28 20.47 -11.62 37.29
CA SER A 28 19.70 -11.92 38.53
C SER A 28 20.45 -12.28 39.84
N GLU A 29 20.11 -11.84 41.06
CA GLU A 29 18.85 -11.41 41.73
C GLU A 29 19.26 -10.93 43.19
N PRO A 30 18.39 -10.72 44.21
CA PRO A 30 17.09 -10.05 44.31
C PRO A 30 16.92 -9.07 45.55
N GLN A 31 15.75 -8.40 45.63
CA GLN A 31 15.12 -7.74 46.82
C GLN A 31 15.78 -6.48 47.43
N LEU A 32 15.04 -5.37 47.66
CA LEU A 32 13.99 -5.24 48.67
C LEU A 32 12.82 -4.29 48.24
N ALA A 33 11.66 -4.42 48.90
CA ALA A 33 10.43 -3.65 48.67
C ALA A 33 10.43 -2.30 49.47
N ARG A 34 9.51 -1.32 49.35
CA ARG A 34 8.18 -1.14 48.71
C ARG A 34 7.83 0.38 48.77
N PRO A 35 6.55 0.79 48.65
CA PRO A 35 5.74 1.02 47.46
C PRO A 35 5.76 2.49 46.97
N ASP A 36 5.38 2.75 45.72
CA ASP A 36 4.51 3.91 45.48
C ASP A 36 3.56 3.72 44.29
N THR A 37 2.38 4.34 44.37
CA THR A 37 1.21 3.96 43.56
C THR A 37 1.10 4.81 42.29
N ALA A 38 1.83 4.43 41.25
CA ALA A 38 1.60 4.93 39.89
C ALA A 38 1.13 3.78 38.98
N PRO A 39 0.02 3.93 38.21
CA PRO A 39 -0.33 2.95 37.21
C PRO A 39 0.78 2.92 36.15
N ALA A 40 1.39 1.75 35.96
CA ALA A 40 2.46 1.57 34.98
C ALA A 40 1.99 2.07 33.60
N PRO A 41 2.85 2.76 32.82
CA PRO A 41 2.45 3.29 31.52
C PRO A 41 2.04 2.13 30.62
N THR A 42 0.73 2.03 30.34
CA THR A 42 0.18 1.05 29.41
C THR A 42 0.92 1.21 28.09
N ARG A 43 1.70 0.19 27.73
CA ARG A 43 2.62 0.22 26.58
C ARG A 43 1.80 0.26 25.29
N LYS A 44 1.42 1.47 24.87
CA LYS A 44 0.64 1.71 23.65
C LYS A 44 1.45 1.25 22.44
N VAL A 45 1.01 0.17 21.82
CA VAL A 45 1.61 -0.37 20.60
C VAL A 45 0.95 0.31 19.39
N ILE A 46 1.73 0.63 18.37
CA ILE A 46 1.16 1.07 17.08
C ILE A 46 0.67 -0.18 16.36
N VAL A 47 -0.65 -0.36 16.31
CA VAL A 47 -1.33 -1.47 15.64
C VAL A 47 -2.03 -0.92 14.38
N ARG A 48 -2.07 -1.69 13.29
CA ARG A 48 -2.91 -1.32 12.13
C ARG A 48 -4.37 -1.60 12.46
N SER A 49 -5.23 -0.62 12.22
CA SER A 49 -6.68 -0.75 12.31
C SER A 49 -7.21 -1.71 11.26
N ASP A 50 -8.48 -2.07 11.41
CA ASP A 50 -9.27 -2.85 10.46
C ASP A 50 -9.23 -2.32 9.01
N LEU A 51 -8.93 -1.02 8.82
CA LEU A 51 -8.83 -0.33 7.53
C LEU A 51 -7.37 0.02 7.15
N GLY A 52 -6.37 -0.61 7.78
CA GLY A 52 -4.95 -0.45 7.50
C GLY A 52 -4.28 0.79 8.11
N THR A 53 -5.06 1.78 8.56
CA THR A 53 -4.56 3.01 9.21
C THR A 53 -3.91 2.70 10.56
N LYS A 54 -2.82 3.40 10.91
CA LYS A 54 -2.11 3.18 12.18
C LYS A 54 -2.90 3.78 13.36
N LYS A 55 -3.27 2.95 14.34
CA LYS A 55 -3.89 3.33 15.62
C LYS A 55 -2.93 3.02 16.78
N LEU A 56 -3.01 3.78 17.86
CA LEU A 56 -2.41 3.37 19.14
C LEU A 56 -3.41 2.45 19.86
N ALA A 57 -2.97 1.24 20.19
CA ALA A 57 -3.76 0.21 20.86
C ALA A 57 -3.07 -0.28 22.14
N THR A 58 -3.83 -0.84 23.08
CA THR A 58 -3.25 -1.53 24.25
C THR A 58 -2.73 -2.92 23.87
N ALA A 59 -1.90 -3.52 24.73
CA ALA A 59 -1.37 -4.87 24.50
C ALA A 59 -2.49 -5.94 24.48
N GLU A 60 -3.59 -5.70 25.20
CA GLU A 60 -4.77 -6.57 25.22
C GLU A 60 -5.54 -6.52 23.90
N GLU A 61 -5.77 -5.33 23.32
CA GLU A 61 -6.36 -5.18 21.97
C GLU A 61 -5.52 -5.89 20.90
N ALA A 62 -4.19 -5.93 21.05
CA ALA A 62 -3.30 -6.63 20.13
C ALA A 62 -3.34 -8.17 20.25
N SER A 63 -3.80 -8.69 21.40
CA SER A 63 -3.76 -10.13 21.73
C SER A 63 -5.01 -10.90 21.28
N ALA A 64 -6.06 -10.20 20.83
CA ALA A 64 -7.32 -10.78 20.35
C ALA A 64 -7.17 -11.73 19.13
N SER A 65 -6.00 -11.74 18.46
CA SER A 65 -5.71 -12.67 17.35
C SER A 65 -5.55 -14.13 17.79
N SER A 66 -5.46 -14.43 19.10
CA SER A 66 -5.27 -15.81 19.61
C SER A 66 -6.54 -16.67 19.57
N ALA A 67 -7.73 -16.08 19.46
CA ALA A 67 -9.00 -16.80 19.62
C ALA A 67 -9.35 -17.78 18.48
N ALA A 68 -8.72 -17.65 17.31
CA ALA A 68 -9.02 -18.51 16.15
C ALA A 68 -8.64 -19.98 16.37
N THR A 69 -7.53 -20.24 17.07
CA THR A 69 -7.08 -21.60 17.42
C THR A 69 -8.01 -22.27 18.44
N ASP A 70 -8.52 -21.50 19.40
CA ASP A 70 -9.38 -22.02 20.47
C ASP A 70 -10.73 -22.48 19.90
N HIS A 71 -11.25 -21.75 18.90
CA HIS A 71 -12.50 -22.11 18.22
C HIS A 71 -12.42 -23.41 17.41
N LEU A 72 -11.27 -23.72 16.81
CA LEU A 72 -11.06 -25.01 16.13
C LEU A 72 -10.94 -26.19 17.13
N GLN A 73 -10.39 -25.96 18.32
CA GLN A 73 -10.33 -26.99 19.38
C GLN A 73 -11.70 -27.39 19.92
N ILE A 74 -12.65 -26.45 19.99
CA ILE A 74 -14.05 -26.75 20.39
C ILE A 74 -14.63 -27.90 19.56
N TRP A 75 -14.44 -27.88 18.24
CA TRP A 75 -14.94 -28.92 17.32
C TRP A 75 -14.25 -30.28 17.48
N GLN A 76 -13.12 -30.36 18.19
CA GLN A 76 -12.37 -31.60 18.46
C GLN A 76 -12.66 -32.22 19.85
N ALA A 77 -13.49 -31.57 20.69
CA ALA A 77 -13.80 -32.06 22.04
C ALA A 77 -14.46 -33.46 22.04
N PRO A 78 -14.21 -34.34 23.03
CA PRO A 78 -14.85 -35.65 23.10
C PRO A 78 -16.40 -35.55 23.09
N PRO A 79 -17.11 -36.52 22.48
CA PRO A 79 -18.58 -36.50 22.41
C PRO A 79 -19.21 -36.65 23.81
N SER A 80 -19.71 -35.55 24.37
CA SER A 80 -20.52 -35.52 25.60
C SER A 80 -21.71 -34.56 25.43
N LYS A 81 -22.70 -34.63 26.34
CA LYS A 81 -23.87 -33.73 26.29
C LYS A 81 -23.51 -32.28 26.62
N GLU A 82 -22.55 -32.09 27.51
CA GLU A 82 -22.03 -30.80 27.94
C GLU A 82 -21.27 -30.12 26.80
N ALA A 83 -20.40 -30.88 26.10
CA ALA A 83 -19.72 -30.41 24.91
C ALA A 83 -20.72 -30.05 23.79
N LEU A 84 -21.75 -30.89 23.58
CA LEU A 84 -22.78 -30.66 22.56
C LEU A 84 -23.50 -29.30 22.74
N ALA A 85 -23.82 -28.89 23.97
CA ALA A 85 -24.47 -27.60 24.21
C ALA A 85 -23.61 -26.42 23.70
N GLY A 86 -22.30 -26.41 24.01
CA GLY A 86 -21.37 -25.40 23.51
C GLY A 86 -21.15 -25.45 22.00
N LEU A 87 -21.18 -26.64 21.40
CA LEU A 87 -21.12 -26.83 19.94
C LEU A 87 -22.34 -26.23 19.24
N LEU A 88 -23.54 -26.38 19.81
CA LEU A 88 -24.78 -25.80 19.28
C LEU A 88 -24.82 -24.27 19.42
N GLU A 89 -24.32 -23.72 20.53
CA GLU A 89 -24.17 -22.26 20.69
C GLU A 89 -23.18 -21.69 19.66
N ARG A 90 -22.07 -22.40 19.39
CA ARG A 90 -21.10 -21.97 18.38
C ARG A 90 -21.64 -22.12 16.95
N LEU A 91 -22.41 -23.18 16.65
CA LEU A 91 -23.14 -23.35 15.39
C LEU A 91 -24.01 -22.12 15.08
N ASP A 92 -24.75 -21.62 16.07
CA ASP A 92 -25.59 -20.41 15.91
C ASP A 92 -24.75 -19.14 15.71
N LYS A 93 -23.58 -19.02 16.35
CA LYS A 93 -22.64 -17.91 16.10
C LYS A 93 -22.02 -17.96 14.69
N LEU A 94 -21.74 -19.15 14.16
CA LEU A 94 -21.24 -19.32 12.79
C LEU A 94 -22.25 -18.85 11.73
N LEU A 95 -23.54 -19.09 11.97
CA LEU A 95 -24.65 -18.63 11.12
C LEU A 95 -24.85 -17.10 11.14
N GLN A 96 -24.25 -16.38 12.11
CA GLN A 96 -24.33 -14.92 12.25
C GLN A 96 -23.17 -14.17 11.58
N PHE A 97 -22.31 -14.85 10.82
CA PHE A 97 -21.17 -14.21 10.16
C PHE A 97 -21.61 -13.13 9.15
N ASP A 98 -21.29 -11.86 9.44
CA ASP A 98 -21.61 -10.71 8.57
C ASP A 98 -20.69 -10.67 7.33
N LEU A 99 -21.03 -11.52 6.36
CA LEU A 99 -20.45 -11.54 5.02
C LEU A 99 -20.68 -10.22 4.25
N PRO A 100 -21.87 -9.57 4.32
CA PRO A 100 -22.07 -8.23 3.76
C PRO A 100 -21.11 -7.15 4.31
N ALA A 101 -20.66 -7.21 5.56
CA ALA A 101 -19.61 -6.33 6.09
C ALA A 101 -18.26 -6.57 5.41
N GLN A 102 -17.90 -7.82 5.13
CA GLN A 102 -16.66 -8.12 4.40
C GLN A 102 -16.73 -7.57 2.97
N GLN A 103 -17.85 -7.75 2.28
CA GLN A 103 -18.08 -7.21 0.93
C GLN A 103 -18.07 -5.68 0.89
N ARG A 104 -18.69 -5.01 1.86
CA ARG A 104 -18.62 -3.55 2.05
C ARG A 104 -17.18 -3.08 2.25
N THR A 105 -16.42 -3.79 3.09
CA THR A 105 -15.00 -3.50 3.36
C THR A 105 -14.15 -3.61 2.09
N VAL A 106 -14.31 -4.69 1.31
CA VAL A 106 -13.67 -4.84 -0.02
C VAL A 106 -14.05 -3.69 -0.95
N SER A 107 -15.31 -3.26 -0.96
CA SER A 107 -15.79 -2.20 -1.86
C SER A 107 -15.13 -0.84 -1.58
N GLN A 108 -14.81 -0.56 -0.31
CA GLN A 108 -14.11 0.67 0.11
C GLN A 108 -12.63 0.70 -0.30
N THR A 109 -11.97 -0.46 -0.53
CA THR A 109 -10.54 -0.53 -0.88
C THR A 109 -10.14 0.31 -2.10
N ARG A 110 -11.08 0.52 -3.04
CA ARG A 110 -10.89 1.30 -4.27
C ARG A 110 -10.49 2.77 -4.04
N GLN A 111 -10.80 3.33 -2.87
CA GLN A 111 -10.50 4.71 -2.51
C GLN A 111 -9.33 4.83 -1.51
N MET A 112 -8.78 3.68 -1.08
CA MET A 112 -7.68 3.64 -0.14
C MET A 112 -6.33 3.81 -0.85
N LYS A 113 -5.31 4.16 -0.06
CA LYS A 113 -3.92 4.05 -0.49
C LYS A 113 -3.59 2.61 -0.89
N PRO A 114 -2.81 2.34 -1.95
CA PRO A 114 -2.55 0.97 -2.43
C PRO A 114 -2.06 -0.01 -1.35
N GLU A 115 -1.16 0.38 -0.44
CA GLU A 115 -0.69 -0.49 0.66
C GLU A 115 -1.70 -0.75 1.78
N ASP A 116 -2.72 0.11 1.91
CA ASP A 116 -3.81 -0.08 2.87
C ASP A 116 -4.93 -0.91 2.23
N ALA A 117 -5.25 -0.67 0.94
CA ALA A 117 -6.10 -1.54 0.13
C ALA A 117 -5.59 -2.98 0.12
N GLU A 118 -4.28 -3.19 -0.13
CA GLU A 118 -3.67 -4.51 -0.15
C GLU A 118 -3.81 -5.23 1.20
N TYR A 119 -3.50 -4.53 2.29
CA TYR A 119 -3.61 -5.05 3.65
C TYR A 119 -5.06 -5.43 4.02
N VAL A 120 -6.03 -4.60 3.64
CA VAL A 120 -7.45 -4.86 3.88
C VAL A 120 -7.93 -6.07 3.07
N LEU A 121 -7.49 -6.22 1.82
CA LEU A 121 -7.81 -7.39 0.99
C LEU A 121 -7.25 -8.68 1.61
N ASP A 122 -5.98 -8.69 2.04
CA ASP A 122 -5.39 -9.86 2.71
C ASP A 122 -6.14 -10.22 3.99
N ARG A 123 -6.46 -9.21 4.83
CA ARG A 123 -7.21 -9.42 6.07
C ARG A 123 -8.61 -9.99 5.83
N VAL A 124 -9.32 -9.52 4.80
CA VAL A 124 -10.63 -10.07 4.41
C VAL A 124 -10.48 -11.50 3.88
N ILE A 125 -9.50 -11.78 3.01
CA ILE A 125 -9.24 -13.13 2.48
C ILE A 125 -8.97 -14.11 3.63
N THR A 126 -8.06 -13.77 4.56
CA THR A 126 -7.78 -14.60 5.74
C THR A 126 -9.03 -14.81 6.59
N ARG A 127 -9.82 -13.76 6.85
CA ARG A 127 -11.04 -13.89 7.67
C ARG A 127 -12.10 -14.78 7.02
N LEU A 128 -12.28 -14.70 5.70
CA LEU A 128 -13.19 -15.58 4.95
C LEU A 128 -12.70 -17.03 4.98
N GLN A 129 -11.38 -17.26 4.87
CA GLN A 129 -10.78 -18.59 4.95
C GLN A 129 -10.93 -19.20 6.34
N THR A 130 -10.52 -18.51 7.41
CA THR A 130 -10.67 -19.00 8.79
C THR A 130 -12.14 -19.32 9.13
N GLN A 131 -13.09 -18.50 8.65
CA GLN A 131 -14.51 -18.78 8.83
C GLN A 131 -14.96 -20.02 8.05
N ALA A 132 -14.47 -20.22 6.82
CA ALA A 132 -14.75 -21.41 6.03
C ALA A 132 -14.20 -22.68 6.70
N ASP A 133 -12.93 -22.64 7.13
CA ASP A 133 -12.26 -23.75 7.82
C ASP A 133 -13.02 -24.15 9.11
N GLU A 134 -13.50 -23.17 9.88
CA GLU A 134 -14.29 -23.44 11.09
C GLU A 134 -15.69 -24.00 10.77
N ILE A 135 -16.34 -23.52 9.70
CA ILE A 135 -17.63 -24.08 9.25
C ILE A 135 -17.46 -25.53 8.75
N GLU A 136 -16.39 -25.83 8.02
CA GLU A 136 -16.08 -27.19 7.58
C GLU A 136 -15.81 -28.13 8.76
N ALA A 137 -15.05 -27.67 9.76
CA ALA A 137 -14.85 -28.38 11.02
C ALA A 137 -16.18 -28.61 11.77
N CYS A 138 -17.05 -27.60 11.85
CA CYS A 138 -18.39 -27.69 12.44
C CYS A 138 -19.30 -28.71 11.75
N VAL A 139 -19.35 -28.66 10.41
CA VAL A 139 -20.17 -29.58 9.60
C VAL A 139 -19.68 -31.02 9.74
N THR A 140 -18.35 -31.23 9.74
CA THR A 140 -17.74 -32.54 9.96
C THR A 140 -18.04 -33.05 11.37
N ALA A 141 -17.86 -32.18 12.37
CA ALA A 141 -18.12 -32.44 13.78
C ALA A 141 -19.56 -32.90 14.08
N LEU A 142 -20.57 -32.26 13.50
CA LEU A 142 -21.98 -32.55 13.79
C LEU A 142 -22.57 -33.64 12.88
N ARG A 143 -21.88 -34.02 11.81
CA ARG A 143 -22.18 -35.23 11.01
C ARG A 143 -21.62 -36.52 11.62
N GLU A 144 -20.69 -36.42 12.58
CA GLU A 144 -20.09 -37.56 13.27
C GLU A 144 -21.16 -38.42 13.99
N PRO A 145 -21.28 -39.74 13.72
CA PRO A 145 -22.41 -40.53 14.22
C PRO A 145 -22.58 -40.52 15.75
N ARG A 146 -21.50 -40.48 16.53
CA ARG A 146 -21.59 -40.48 18.00
C ARG A 146 -22.20 -39.18 18.50
N ARG A 147 -21.76 -38.02 17.99
CA ARG A 147 -22.35 -36.72 18.30
C ARG A 147 -23.79 -36.59 17.80
N ARG A 148 -24.11 -37.10 16.60
CA ARG A 148 -25.49 -37.12 16.10
C ARG A 148 -26.43 -37.93 16.99
N GLY A 149 -25.94 -39.02 17.60
CA GLY A 149 -26.68 -39.83 18.57
C GLY A 149 -26.91 -39.16 19.94
N LEU A 150 -26.26 -38.03 20.23
CA LEU A 150 -26.48 -37.25 21.46
C LEU A 150 -27.60 -36.20 21.32
N LEU A 151 -28.04 -35.90 20.10
CA LEU A 151 -29.13 -34.97 19.81
C LEU A 151 -30.48 -35.55 20.26
N THR A 152 -31.35 -34.71 20.84
CA THR A 152 -32.73 -35.09 21.10
C THR A 152 -33.54 -35.15 19.79
N PRO A 153 -34.67 -35.89 19.73
CA PRO A 153 -35.48 -35.99 18.52
C PRO A 153 -35.94 -34.65 17.93
N SER A 154 -36.16 -33.62 18.77
CA SER A 154 -36.50 -32.27 18.34
C SER A 154 -35.31 -31.47 17.80
N GLN A 155 -34.09 -31.73 18.27
CA GLN A 155 -32.86 -31.06 17.80
C GLN A 155 -32.37 -31.61 16.46
N VAL A 156 -32.66 -32.87 16.12
CA VAL A 156 -32.21 -33.50 14.86
C VAL A 156 -32.62 -32.70 13.60
N PRO A 157 -33.90 -32.29 13.39
CA PRO A 157 -34.28 -31.46 12.24
C PRO A 157 -33.65 -30.06 12.30
N GLU A 158 -33.66 -29.41 13.47
CA GLU A 158 -33.08 -28.06 13.64
C GLU A 158 -31.59 -28.02 13.27
N VAL A 159 -30.81 -28.98 13.77
CA VAL A 159 -29.38 -29.10 13.44
C VAL A 159 -29.18 -29.45 11.98
N HIS A 160 -30.05 -30.26 11.37
CA HIS A 160 -29.98 -30.55 9.94
C HIS A 160 -30.16 -29.27 9.10
N ASP A 161 -31.18 -28.46 9.39
CA ASP A 161 -31.45 -27.21 8.67
C ASP A 161 -30.31 -26.19 8.86
N LYS A 162 -29.79 -26.06 10.08
CA LYS A 162 -28.60 -25.22 10.38
C LYS A 162 -27.38 -25.71 9.60
N LEU A 163 -27.15 -27.02 9.50
CA LEU A 163 -26.05 -27.59 8.71
C LEU A 163 -26.24 -27.35 7.21
N VAL A 164 -27.44 -27.48 6.65
CA VAL A 164 -27.71 -27.17 5.24
C VAL A 164 -27.39 -25.70 4.94
N ARG A 165 -27.84 -24.77 5.79
CA ARG A 165 -27.49 -23.34 5.69
C ARG A 165 -25.98 -23.10 5.75
N LEU A 166 -25.27 -23.76 6.67
CA LEU A 166 -23.82 -23.64 6.78
C LEU A 166 -23.07 -24.17 5.55
N ASN A 167 -23.51 -25.26 4.90
CA ASN A 167 -22.88 -25.75 3.68
C ASN A 167 -23.05 -24.75 2.50
N GLY A 168 -24.19 -24.04 2.45
CA GLY A 168 -24.39 -22.93 1.52
C GLY A 168 -23.44 -21.76 1.79
N MET A 169 -23.36 -21.31 3.04
CA MET A 169 -22.42 -20.26 3.46
C MET A 169 -20.95 -20.64 3.21
N LEU A 170 -20.56 -21.89 3.47
CA LEU A 170 -19.20 -22.40 3.23
C LEU A 170 -18.80 -22.22 1.76
N SER A 171 -19.68 -22.63 0.84
CA SER A 171 -19.47 -22.53 -0.61
C SER A 171 -19.34 -21.06 -1.04
N GLU A 172 -20.14 -20.16 -0.46
CA GLU A 172 -20.07 -18.73 -0.74
C GLU A 172 -18.77 -18.10 -0.21
N LEU A 173 -18.36 -18.42 1.02
CA LEU A 173 -17.13 -17.93 1.66
C LEU A 173 -15.88 -18.37 0.88
N GLN A 174 -15.80 -19.66 0.53
CA GLN A 174 -14.71 -20.21 -0.28
C GLN A 174 -14.67 -19.57 -1.68
N GLY A 175 -15.83 -19.43 -2.33
CA GLY A 175 -15.94 -18.75 -3.63
C GLY A 175 -15.48 -17.30 -3.60
N GLN A 176 -15.87 -16.54 -2.57
CA GLN A 176 -15.46 -15.15 -2.38
C GLN A 176 -13.97 -15.04 -2.04
N ALA A 177 -13.45 -15.85 -1.12
CA ALA A 177 -12.03 -15.85 -0.77
C ALA A 177 -11.14 -16.14 -1.99
N ASN A 178 -11.50 -17.14 -2.79
CA ASN A 178 -10.78 -17.49 -4.01
C ASN A 178 -10.89 -16.39 -5.09
N SER A 179 -12.07 -15.81 -5.29
CA SER A 179 -12.28 -14.68 -6.22
C SER A 179 -11.43 -13.47 -5.82
N LEU A 180 -11.41 -13.11 -4.53
CA LEU A 180 -10.62 -11.99 -4.01
C LEU A 180 -9.13 -12.27 -4.13
N LYS A 181 -8.66 -13.47 -3.78
CA LYS A 181 -7.25 -13.87 -3.92
C LYS A 181 -6.78 -13.78 -5.37
N ALA A 182 -7.57 -14.29 -6.32
CA ALA A 182 -7.27 -14.19 -7.75
C ALA A 182 -7.29 -12.74 -8.29
N ARG A 183 -8.14 -11.87 -7.72
CA ARG A 183 -8.31 -10.48 -8.18
C ARG A 183 -7.47 -9.47 -7.42
N LYS A 184 -6.83 -9.85 -6.31
CA LYS A 184 -6.08 -8.96 -5.39
C LYS A 184 -5.14 -8.03 -6.14
N VAL A 185 -4.21 -8.59 -6.91
CA VAL A 185 -3.18 -7.85 -7.67
C VAL A 185 -3.81 -6.79 -8.57
N ALA A 186 -4.89 -7.15 -9.27
CA ALA A 186 -5.55 -6.26 -10.23
C ALA A 186 -6.42 -5.19 -9.53
N ILE A 187 -6.96 -5.46 -8.34
CA ILE A 187 -7.61 -4.44 -7.50
C ILE A 187 -6.56 -3.44 -6.98
N THR A 188 -5.42 -3.93 -6.46
CA THR A 188 -4.34 -3.04 -6.00
C THR A 188 -3.73 -2.23 -7.15
N SER A 189 -3.62 -2.80 -8.35
CA SER A 189 -3.25 -2.10 -9.60
C SER A 189 -4.23 -0.96 -9.90
N ASP A 190 -5.55 -1.24 -9.91
CA ASP A 190 -6.58 -0.21 -10.10
C ASP A 190 -6.48 0.92 -9.04
N CYS A 191 -6.15 0.60 -7.78
CA CYS A 191 -5.88 1.62 -6.76
C CYS A 191 -4.63 2.45 -7.09
N MET A 192 -3.53 1.84 -7.55
CA MET A 192 -2.32 2.59 -7.96
C MET A 192 -2.59 3.52 -9.14
N LYS A 193 -3.44 3.12 -10.09
CA LYS A 193 -3.82 3.92 -11.28
C LYS A 193 -4.65 5.17 -10.92
N THR A 194 -5.41 5.13 -9.82
CA THR A 194 -6.35 6.20 -9.43
C THR A 194 -5.90 7.03 -8.23
N TYR A 195 -4.83 6.63 -7.54
CA TYR A 195 -4.38 7.28 -6.32
C TYR A 195 -3.81 8.69 -6.57
N SER A 196 -4.34 9.69 -5.85
CA SER A 196 -4.00 11.11 -6.03
C SER A 196 -2.54 11.48 -5.72
N PHE A 197 -1.77 10.57 -5.11
CA PHE A 197 -0.39 10.78 -4.70
C PHE A 197 0.55 9.78 -5.40
N PRO A 198 0.77 9.91 -6.72
CA PRO A 198 1.61 8.98 -7.48
C PRO A 198 3.07 9.00 -7.00
N SER A 199 3.77 7.88 -7.14
CA SER A 199 5.14 7.69 -6.65
C SER A 199 5.95 6.80 -7.59
N GLN A 200 7.29 6.86 -7.52
CA GLN A 200 8.16 5.99 -8.32
C GLN A 200 7.80 4.51 -8.13
N LYS A 201 7.59 4.06 -6.89
CA LYS A 201 7.20 2.69 -6.55
C LYS A 201 5.95 2.24 -7.33
N TYR A 202 4.90 3.05 -7.33
CA TYR A 202 3.66 2.71 -8.04
C TYR A 202 3.86 2.68 -9.55
N LEU A 203 4.63 3.62 -10.12
CA LEU A 203 4.94 3.63 -11.55
C LEU A 203 5.81 2.43 -11.97
N GLU A 204 6.76 2.00 -11.13
CA GLU A 204 7.56 0.79 -11.32
C GLU A 204 6.67 -0.46 -11.34
N GLN A 205 5.77 -0.59 -10.36
CA GLN A 205 4.83 -1.71 -10.26
C GLN A 205 3.85 -1.75 -11.45
N LEU A 206 3.25 -0.61 -11.82
CA LEU A 206 2.35 -0.52 -12.97
C LEU A 206 3.09 -0.82 -14.29
N ARG A 207 4.33 -0.33 -14.47
CA ARG A 207 5.13 -0.64 -15.66
C ARG A 207 5.53 -2.11 -15.73
N ALA A 208 5.93 -2.71 -14.60
CA ALA A 208 6.25 -4.14 -14.53
C ALA A 208 5.05 -5.05 -14.82
N ALA A 209 3.84 -4.61 -14.45
CA ALA A 209 2.58 -5.27 -14.80
C ALA A 209 2.10 -5.00 -16.24
N GLY A 210 2.79 -4.16 -17.02
CA GLY A 210 2.34 -3.72 -18.35
C GLY A 210 1.08 -2.86 -18.32
N GLU A 211 0.78 -2.22 -17.19
CA GLU A 211 -0.43 -1.44 -16.88
C GLU A 211 -0.25 0.07 -17.11
N LEU A 212 0.94 0.49 -17.55
CA LEU A 212 1.33 1.87 -17.78
C LEU A 212 1.90 2.06 -19.18
N GLU A 213 1.26 2.88 -19.99
CA GLU A 213 1.72 3.24 -21.34
C GLU A 213 2.29 4.67 -21.33
N SER A 214 3.45 4.85 -21.96
CA SER A 214 4.01 6.17 -22.25
C SER A 214 3.39 6.66 -23.56
N VAL A 215 2.61 7.74 -23.51
CA VAL A 215 1.72 8.13 -24.63
C VAL A 215 2.27 9.30 -25.45
N GLY A 216 3.45 9.83 -25.12
CA GLY A 216 4.11 10.81 -25.97
C GLY A 216 5.54 11.13 -25.58
N PRO A 217 6.29 11.80 -26.47
CA PRO A 217 7.61 12.33 -26.17
C PRO A 217 7.60 13.33 -25.01
N PRO A 218 8.76 13.54 -24.35
CA PRO A 218 8.96 14.72 -23.51
C PRO A 218 8.74 16.01 -24.32
N HIS A 219 7.93 16.92 -23.78
CA HIS A 219 7.65 18.22 -24.38
C HIS A 219 8.20 19.36 -23.50
N ALA A 220 8.91 20.31 -24.10
CA ALA A 220 9.49 21.45 -23.37
C ALA A 220 8.46 22.57 -23.11
N LEU A 221 8.16 22.86 -21.85
CA LEU A 221 7.08 23.78 -21.46
C LEU A 221 7.35 25.26 -21.73
N LYS A 222 8.56 25.63 -22.18
CA LYS A 222 8.96 27.01 -22.50
C LYS A 222 9.70 27.12 -23.85
N GLY A 223 9.40 26.21 -24.77
CA GLY A 223 10.13 26.07 -26.04
C GLY A 223 11.46 25.33 -25.88
N GLU A 224 12.16 25.13 -27.00
CA GLU A 224 13.46 24.46 -27.04
C GLU A 224 14.59 25.40 -27.48
N PRO A 225 15.81 25.23 -26.94
CA PRO A 225 16.18 24.33 -25.84
C PRO A 225 15.59 24.80 -24.49
N GLY A 226 15.11 23.85 -23.69
CA GLY A 226 14.36 24.10 -22.45
C GLY A 226 15.04 23.52 -21.20
N GLN A 227 14.65 24.03 -20.02
CA GLN A 227 15.04 23.50 -18.70
C GLN A 227 13.93 22.71 -18.00
N LEU A 228 12.71 22.69 -18.56
CA LEU A 228 11.53 22.06 -17.97
C LEU A 228 10.75 21.31 -19.05
N PHE A 229 10.63 20.00 -18.86
CA PHE A 229 9.94 19.10 -19.76
C PHE A 229 8.83 18.36 -19.04
N GLU A 230 7.82 17.94 -19.80
CA GLU A 230 6.69 17.17 -19.31
C GLU A 230 6.47 15.92 -20.17
N ILE A 231 6.11 14.80 -19.54
CA ILE A 231 5.70 13.55 -20.20
C ILE A 231 4.32 13.12 -19.67
N LYS A 232 3.42 12.75 -20.58
CA LYS A 232 2.13 12.14 -20.24
C LYS A 232 2.28 10.62 -20.07
N LEU A 233 2.01 10.13 -18.87
CA LEU A 233 1.83 8.70 -18.60
C LEU A 233 0.33 8.39 -18.57
N GLN A 234 -0.10 7.42 -19.37
CA GLN A 234 -1.49 6.97 -19.40
C GLN A 234 -1.56 5.55 -18.85
N PRO A 235 -2.17 5.33 -17.68
CA PRO A 235 -2.41 3.97 -17.23
C PRO A 235 -3.52 3.34 -18.09
N LYS A 236 -3.43 2.01 -18.26
CA LYS A 236 -4.46 1.23 -18.94
C LYS A 236 -5.79 1.31 -18.20
N ALA A 237 -6.87 1.00 -18.92
CA ALA A 237 -8.22 0.96 -18.37
C ALA A 237 -8.27 0.18 -17.04
N LEU A 238 -9.14 0.64 -16.14
CA LEU A 238 -9.48 -0.07 -14.91
C LEU A 238 -10.28 -1.32 -15.26
N ARG A 239 -10.43 -2.26 -14.30
CA ARG A 239 -11.27 -3.45 -14.51
C ARG A 239 -12.76 -3.15 -14.74
N SER A 240 -13.21 -1.91 -14.51
CA SER A 240 -14.53 -1.42 -14.87
C SER A 240 -14.65 -0.95 -16.33
N GLY A 241 -13.58 -1.01 -17.12
CA GLY A 241 -13.49 -0.41 -18.45
C GLY A 241 -13.24 1.11 -18.45
N ALA A 242 -13.34 1.77 -17.29
CA ALA A 242 -13.07 3.20 -17.18
C ALA A 242 -11.59 3.52 -17.42
N ILE A 243 -11.31 4.54 -18.23
CA ILE A 243 -9.94 5.02 -18.47
C ILE A 243 -9.53 5.92 -17.29
N PRO A 244 -8.45 5.60 -16.54
CA PRO A 244 -7.98 6.45 -15.45
C PRO A 244 -7.39 7.76 -15.98
N ARG A 245 -7.41 8.80 -15.13
CA ARG A 245 -6.74 10.08 -15.42
C ARG A 245 -5.23 9.86 -15.61
N PRO A 246 -4.58 10.64 -16.48
CA PRO A 246 -3.14 10.51 -16.71
C PRO A 246 -2.32 10.98 -15.49
N MET A 247 -1.04 10.61 -15.51
CA MET A 247 -0.04 11.14 -14.59
C MET A 247 1.00 11.94 -15.39
N TRP A 248 1.55 12.99 -14.79
CA TRP A 248 2.43 13.94 -15.47
C TRP A 248 3.79 13.97 -14.83
N VAL A 249 4.80 13.49 -15.57
CA VAL A 249 6.20 13.51 -15.14
C VAL A 249 6.83 14.82 -15.56
N HIS A 250 7.33 15.57 -14.60
CA HIS A 250 8.05 16.83 -14.78
C HIS A 250 9.54 16.58 -14.60
N ILE A 251 10.32 16.98 -15.60
CA ILE A 251 11.78 16.85 -15.64
C ILE A 251 12.38 18.25 -15.66
N HIS A 252 13.22 18.56 -14.67
CA HIS A 252 13.99 19.79 -14.59
C HIS A 252 15.46 19.50 -14.85
N THR A 253 16.10 20.31 -15.71
CA THR A 253 17.54 20.23 -16.00
C THR A 253 18.28 21.48 -15.55
N GLU A 254 19.52 21.34 -15.10
CA GLU A 254 20.37 22.45 -14.63
C GLU A 254 20.64 23.48 -15.74
N ARG A 255 20.67 23.03 -17.00
CA ARG A 255 20.91 23.86 -18.20
C ARG A 255 19.86 23.58 -19.28
N PRO A 256 19.62 24.53 -20.21
CA PRO A 256 18.80 24.28 -21.39
C PRO A 256 19.35 23.10 -22.21
N VAL A 257 18.44 22.22 -22.63
CA VAL A 257 18.70 21.05 -23.48
C VAL A 257 17.55 20.88 -24.48
N HIS A 258 17.70 20.00 -25.46
CA HIS A 258 16.57 19.55 -26.29
C HIS A 258 15.94 18.28 -25.72
N ALA A 259 14.65 18.06 -25.97
CA ALA A 259 13.91 16.90 -25.48
C ALA A 259 14.53 15.56 -25.91
N TRP A 260 15.05 15.47 -27.14
CA TRP A 260 15.75 14.29 -27.66
C TRP A 260 17.06 13.97 -26.91
N GLN A 261 17.66 14.94 -26.22
CA GLN A 261 18.91 14.74 -25.47
C GLN A 261 18.68 14.06 -24.12
N LEU A 262 17.46 14.14 -23.55
CA LEU A 262 17.15 13.73 -22.18
C LEU A 262 17.49 12.26 -21.87
N THR A 263 17.39 11.37 -22.86
CA THR A 263 17.76 9.94 -22.75
C THR A 263 19.27 9.72 -22.55
N MET A 264 20.10 10.66 -22.99
CA MET A 264 21.57 10.56 -22.97
C MET A 264 22.23 11.36 -21.85
N LEU A 265 21.46 12.16 -21.10
CA LEU A 265 22.00 12.99 -20.02
C LEU A 265 22.42 12.14 -18.82
N GLY A 266 23.63 12.39 -18.29
CA GLY A 266 24.05 11.85 -17.01
C GLY A 266 23.24 12.43 -15.84
N ASP A 267 23.12 11.68 -14.74
CA ASP A 267 22.27 12.03 -13.57
C ASP A 267 22.46 13.45 -13.06
N ARG A 268 23.70 13.97 -13.09
CA ARG A 268 24.06 15.32 -12.60
C ARG A 268 23.46 16.47 -13.40
N VAL A 269 22.88 16.22 -14.58
CA VAL A 269 22.21 17.27 -15.38
C VAL A 269 20.74 17.43 -14.97
N PHE A 270 20.17 16.45 -14.26
CA PHE A 270 18.80 16.50 -13.75
C PHE A 270 18.76 17.22 -12.40
N ALA A 271 18.22 18.44 -12.38
CA ALA A 271 18.02 19.22 -11.17
C ALA A 271 16.93 18.60 -10.28
N ALA A 272 15.83 18.16 -10.89
CA ALA A 272 14.74 17.48 -10.22
C ALA A 272 13.87 16.67 -11.19
N CYS A 273 13.37 15.54 -10.73
CA CYS A 273 12.35 14.76 -11.43
C CYS A 273 11.20 14.43 -10.48
N HIS A 274 9.96 14.62 -10.90
CA HIS A 274 8.79 14.26 -10.09
C HIS A 274 7.54 13.94 -10.93
N VAL A 275 6.64 13.11 -10.39
CA VAL A 275 5.31 12.86 -10.94
C VAL A 275 4.24 13.63 -10.15
N LYS A 276 3.21 14.10 -10.86
CA LYS A 276 1.95 14.62 -10.31
C LYS A 276 0.76 13.86 -10.89
N SER A 277 -0.39 13.91 -10.22
CA SER A 277 -1.67 13.52 -10.83
C SER A 277 -2.14 14.59 -11.82
N ASP A 278 -3.15 14.25 -12.65
CA ASP A 278 -3.77 15.18 -13.60
C ASP A 278 -4.31 16.44 -12.91
N GLU A 279 -4.93 16.30 -11.74
CA GLU A 279 -5.48 17.41 -10.96
C GLU A 279 -4.41 18.39 -10.50
N GLN A 280 -3.16 17.95 -10.37
CA GLN A 280 -2.05 18.75 -9.83
C GLN A 280 -1.05 19.20 -10.90
N ARG A 281 -1.22 18.78 -12.16
CA ARG A 281 -0.31 19.06 -13.30
C ARG A 281 0.16 20.52 -13.33
N GLY A 282 -0.78 21.45 -13.50
CA GLY A 282 -0.51 22.89 -13.62
C GLY A 282 -0.16 23.61 -12.31
N TYR A 283 -0.30 22.96 -11.14
CA TYR A 283 -0.04 23.62 -9.87
C TYR A 283 1.47 23.81 -9.66
N ASN A 284 1.85 25.04 -9.34
CA ASN A 284 3.23 25.50 -9.15
C ASN A 284 3.32 26.42 -7.90
N GLN A 285 4.50 26.99 -7.62
CA GLN A 285 4.68 27.84 -6.44
C GLN A 285 3.81 29.11 -6.48
N HIS A 286 3.61 29.73 -7.65
CA HIS A 286 2.73 30.90 -7.78
C HIS A 286 1.27 30.54 -7.47
N TRP A 287 0.81 29.36 -7.89
CA TRP A 287 -0.51 28.85 -7.53
C TRP A 287 -0.65 28.60 -6.03
N GLN A 288 0.36 28.04 -5.35
CA GLN A 288 0.36 27.89 -3.89
C GLN A 288 0.33 29.24 -3.17
N ASN A 289 1.09 30.22 -3.67
CA ASN A 289 1.11 31.57 -3.12
C ASN A 289 -0.24 32.29 -3.30
N ALA A 290 -0.90 32.13 -4.45
CA ALA A 290 -2.23 32.67 -4.71
C ALA A 290 -3.27 32.08 -3.75
N ARG A 291 -3.29 30.75 -3.57
CA ARG A 291 -4.18 30.09 -2.59
C ARG A 291 -3.92 30.56 -1.15
N ALA A 292 -2.67 30.74 -0.76
CA ALA A 292 -2.33 31.29 0.55
C ALA A 292 -2.82 32.75 0.72
N ALA A 293 -2.79 33.57 -0.34
CA ALA A 293 -3.31 34.93 -0.33
C ALA A 293 -4.85 35.00 -0.26
N GLU A 294 -5.54 33.98 -0.81
CA GLU A 294 -6.99 33.79 -0.68
C GLU A 294 -7.43 33.30 0.72
N GLY A 295 -6.50 33.12 1.67
CA GLY A 295 -6.78 32.62 3.01
C GLY A 295 -6.99 31.10 3.08
N HIS A 296 -6.71 30.36 2.00
CA HIS A 296 -6.67 28.90 2.06
C HIS A 296 -5.36 28.43 2.71
N ASP A 297 -5.50 27.66 3.79
CA ASP A 297 -4.37 27.02 4.48
C ASP A 297 -3.47 26.23 3.52
N LYS A 298 -2.16 26.19 3.86
CA LYS A 298 -1.05 25.68 3.04
C LYS A 298 -1.40 24.47 2.15
N VAL A 299 -1.89 24.72 0.94
CA VAL A 299 -2.24 23.66 0.00
C VAL A 299 -0.96 22.98 -0.50
N VAL A 300 -0.71 21.76 -0.03
CA VAL A 300 0.48 20.98 -0.39
C VAL A 300 0.28 20.32 -1.75
N ILE A 301 0.99 20.80 -2.77
CA ILE A 301 1.12 20.07 -4.05
C ILE A 301 2.02 18.86 -3.81
N HIS A 302 1.48 17.67 -4.09
CA HIS A 302 2.26 16.44 -4.07
C HIS A 302 3.19 16.40 -5.29
N ARG A 303 4.43 16.02 -5.03
CA ARG A 303 5.48 15.89 -6.06
C ARG A 303 6.18 14.57 -5.78
N GLY A 304 5.67 13.49 -6.38
CA GLY A 304 6.22 12.15 -6.21
C GLY A 304 7.63 12.10 -6.77
N LYS A 305 8.65 12.18 -5.90
CA LYS A 305 10.06 12.24 -6.32
C LYS A 305 10.41 11.01 -7.16
N LEU A 306 11.03 11.27 -8.32
CA LEU A 306 11.58 10.25 -9.20
C LEU A 306 13.10 10.37 -9.23
N THR A 307 13.79 9.26 -9.40
CA THR A 307 15.24 9.24 -9.67
C THR A 307 15.51 9.59 -11.15
N PRO A 308 16.65 10.24 -11.47
CA PRO A 308 17.04 10.51 -12.85
C PRO A 308 17.08 9.24 -13.72
N GLY A 309 17.61 8.14 -13.18
CA GLY A 309 17.63 6.83 -13.84
C GLY A 309 16.22 6.30 -14.16
N PHE A 310 15.28 6.38 -13.20
CA PHE A 310 13.89 6.01 -13.47
C PHE A 310 13.25 6.90 -14.55
N CYS A 311 13.47 8.22 -14.51
CA CYS A 311 12.95 9.11 -15.55
C CYS A 311 13.52 8.82 -16.94
N ARG A 312 14.82 8.54 -17.07
CA ARG A 312 15.37 8.06 -18.35
C ARG A 312 14.72 6.76 -18.82
N SER A 313 14.42 5.84 -17.91
CA SER A 313 13.70 4.60 -18.26
C SER A 313 12.23 4.78 -18.68
N LEU A 314 11.65 5.97 -18.55
CA LEU A 314 10.35 6.34 -19.12
C LEU A 314 10.46 6.99 -20.52
N LEU A 315 11.68 7.41 -20.90
CA LEU A 315 12.00 8.05 -22.19
C LEU A 315 12.51 7.07 -23.25
N SER A 316 12.83 5.84 -22.84
CA SER A 316 13.03 4.71 -23.74
C SER A 316 11.69 4.05 -24.05
N ASN A 317 11.47 3.68 -25.31
CA ASN A 317 10.35 2.83 -25.70
C ASN A 317 10.51 1.42 -25.09
N ALA A 318 9.45 0.59 -25.16
CA ALA A 318 9.45 -0.77 -24.59
C ALA A 318 10.59 -1.68 -25.10
N ALA A 319 11.16 -1.38 -26.28
CA ALA A 319 12.34 -2.05 -26.86
C ALA A 319 13.70 -1.49 -26.38
N GLY A 320 13.73 -0.65 -25.34
CA GLY A 320 14.94 -0.01 -24.80
C GLY A 320 15.49 1.15 -25.65
N GLN A 321 15.05 1.27 -26.91
CA GLN A 321 15.46 2.34 -27.82
C GLN A 321 15.08 3.73 -27.29
N PRO A 322 16.00 4.72 -27.32
CA PRO A 322 15.68 6.12 -27.08
C PRO A 322 14.55 6.58 -28.02
N TRP A 323 13.65 7.43 -27.53
CA TRP A 323 12.70 8.09 -28.42
C TRP A 323 13.43 8.92 -29.48
N GLN A 324 13.23 8.60 -30.76
CA GLN A 324 13.75 9.37 -31.88
C GLN A 324 12.63 10.25 -32.47
N PRO A 325 12.92 11.53 -32.80
CA PRO A 325 11.95 12.38 -33.48
C PRO A 325 11.64 11.86 -34.89
N HIS A 326 10.38 11.96 -35.31
CA HIS A 326 9.99 11.70 -36.69
C HIS A 326 10.73 12.65 -37.65
N PRO A 327 11.19 12.17 -38.83
CA PRO A 327 12.07 12.92 -39.73
C PRO A 327 11.47 14.23 -40.28
N GLU A 328 10.14 14.37 -40.27
CA GLU A 328 9.46 15.60 -40.72
C GLU A 328 9.77 16.82 -39.84
N HIS A 329 10.03 16.63 -38.54
CA HIS A 329 10.43 17.74 -37.65
C HIS A 329 11.86 18.20 -37.89
N VAL A 330 12.75 17.32 -38.37
CA VAL A 330 14.15 17.66 -38.66
C VAL A 330 14.24 18.54 -39.91
N SER A 331 13.44 18.24 -40.94
CA SER A 331 13.38 19.02 -42.18
C SER A 331 12.97 20.49 -41.94
N SER A 332 11.98 20.72 -41.08
CA SER A 332 11.51 22.08 -40.74
C SER A 332 12.53 22.91 -39.96
N GLN A 333 13.37 22.29 -39.14
CA GLN A 333 14.43 23.00 -38.40
C GLN A 333 15.67 23.29 -39.27
N ILE A 334 16.01 22.39 -40.20
CA ILE A 334 17.13 22.63 -41.14
C ILE A 334 16.78 23.74 -42.15
N ALA A 335 15.51 23.88 -42.53
CA ALA A 335 15.07 24.98 -43.40
C ALA A 335 15.28 26.37 -42.75
N HIS A 336 15.01 26.50 -41.45
CA HIS A 336 15.20 27.76 -40.70
C HIS A 336 16.66 28.11 -40.40
N LEU A 337 17.61 27.20 -40.62
CA LEU A 337 19.07 27.44 -40.47
C LEU A 337 19.77 27.72 -41.81
N ARG A 338 19.01 27.95 -42.90
CA ARG A 338 19.51 28.21 -44.26
C ARG A 338 18.94 29.48 -44.91
N MET A 339 18.42 30.41 -44.12
CA MET A 339 18.09 31.78 -44.53
C MET A 339 18.85 32.80 -43.68
#